data_AF-A0A7Y3WW67-F1
#
_entry.id   AF-A0A7Y3WW67-F1
#
_cell.length_a   1.000
_cell.length_b   1.000
_cell.length_c   1.000
_cell.angle_alpha   90.00
_cell.angle_beta   90.00
_cell.angle_gamma   90.00
#
_symmetry.space_group_name_H-M   'P 1'
#
loop_
_entity.id
_entity.type
_entity.pdbx_description
1 polymer ?
#
loop_
_entity_poly.entity_id
_entity_poly.type
_entity_poly.pdbx_seq_one_letter_code
_entity_poly.pdbx_strand_id
1 'polypeptide(L)'
;MVKLVTLEAVKRRQRIFHDDDDTDLDAMIEQASDIILNYINKSDPAWNDQTAPPLIQAAVLLQVGFMWANRGDADPLYAPADGYLDRRITSILYRYRKPVLA
;
A
#
# COMPACT_ATOMS: atom_id res chain seq x y z
N MET A 1 -7.49 12.40 3.52
CA MET A 1 -6.67 11.17 3.53
C MET A 1 -5.52 11.37 2.54
N VAL A 2 -4.35 10.77 2.77
CA VAL A 2 -3.15 10.99 1.93
C VAL A 2 -3.04 9.90 0.87
N LYS A 3 -2.75 10.29 -0.38
CA LYS A 3 -2.44 9.37 -1.47
C LYS A 3 -0.94 9.44 -1.73
N LEU A 4 -0.24 8.32 -1.55
CA LEU A 4 1.21 8.25 -1.76
C LEU A 4 1.58 7.76 -3.17
N VAL A 5 0.60 7.42 -3.99
CA VAL A 5 0.74 6.98 -5.38
C VAL A 5 -0.46 7.45 -6.20
N THR A 6 -0.30 7.58 -7.52
CA THR A 6 -1.40 7.92 -8.43
C THR A 6 -2.24 6.70 -8.79
N LEU A 7 -3.50 6.95 -9.16
CA LEU A 7 -4.38 5.97 -9.79
C LEU A 7 -3.76 5.36 -11.05
N GLU A 8 -3.17 6.20 -11.91
CA GLU A 8 -2.47 5.75 -13.12
C GLU A 8 -1.30 4.81 -12.85
N ALA A 9 -0.54 5.05 -11.76
CA ALA A 9 0.54 4.16 -11.37
C ALA A 9 0.02 2.79 -10.91
N VAL A 10 -1.12 2.77 -10.20
CA VAL A 10 -1.80 1.54 -9.79
C VAL A 10 -2.33 0.78 -11.00
N LYS A 11 -3.10 1.44 -11.88
CA LYS A 11 -3.69 0.82 -13.07
C LYS A 11 -2.62 0.19 -13.95
N ARG A 12 -1.52 0.92 -14.21
CA ARG A 12 -0.37 0.42 -14.96
C ARG A 12 0.26 -0.81 -14.32
N ARG A 13 0.43 -0.81 -13.00
CA ARG A 13 1.04 -1.95 -12.28
C ARG A 13 0.15 -3.19 -12.32
N GLN A 14 -1.15 -3.01 -12.15
CA GLN A 14 -2.12 -4.11 -12.12
C GLN A 14 -2.64 -4.52 -13.50
N ARG A 15 -2.16 -3.85 -14.57
CA ARG A 15 -2.61 -4.09 -15.96
C ARG A 15 -4.12 -3.88 -16.12
N ILE A 16 -4.63 -2.84 -15.47
CA ILE A 16 -6.02 -2.38 -15.59
C ILE A 16 -6.05 -1.32 -16.70
N PHE A 17 -6.89 -1.53 -17.70
CA PHE A 17 -6.96 -0.70 -18.92
C PHE A 17 -8.34 -0.06 -19.14
N HIS A 18 -9.14 0.02 -18.08
CA HIS A 18 -10.48 0.62 -18.06
C HIS A 18 -10.63 1.50 -16.82
N ASP A 19 -11.74 2.25 -16.76
CA ASP A 19 -11.98 3.27 -15.74
C ASP A 19 -13.12 2.91 -14.77
N ASP A 20 -13.83 1.79 -15.02
CA ASP A 20 -15.01 1.38 -14.25
C ASP A 20 -14.75 1.19 -12.74
N ASP A 21 -13.50 0.86 -12.38
CA ASP A 21 -13.07 0.60 -11.00
C ASP A 21 -12.30 1.76 -10.37
N ASP A 22 -12.19 2.90 -11.04
CA ASP A 22 -11.33 4.02 -10.60
C ASP A 22 -11.69 4.53 -9.21
N THR A 23 -12.97 4.60 -8.88
CA THR A 23 -13.45 5.04 -7.55
C THR A 23 -12.99 4.09 -6.45
N ASP A 24 -13.04 2.79 -6.70
CA ASP A 24 -12.66 1.78 -5.73
C ASP A 24 -11.13 1.65 -5.61
N LEU A 25 -10.41 1.73 -6.73
CA LEU A 25 -8.95 1.83 -6.74
C LEU A 25 -8.46 3.04 -5.95
N ASP A 26 -9.13 4.18 -6.08
CA ASP A 26 -8.82 5.39 -5.31
C ASP A 26 -8.99 5.17 -3.80
N ALA A 27 -10.09 4.52 -3.39
CA ALA A 27 -10.30 4.15 -1.99
C ALA A 27 -9.21 3.18 -1.48
N MET A 28 -8.83 2.19 -2.29
CA MET A 28 -7.74 1.26 -1.97
C MET A 28 -6.39 1.97 -1.82
N ILE A 29 -6.11 2.98 -2.65
CA ILE A 29 -4.87 3.79 -2.56
C ILE A 29 -4.82 4.53 -1.22
N GLU A 30 -5.92 5.13 -0.79
CA GLU A 30 -6.00 5.84 0.49
C GLU A 30 -5.80 4.89 1.67
N GLN A 31 -6.50 3.74 1.67
CA GLN A 31 -6.39 2.72 2.69
C GLN A 31 -4.98 2.12 2.75
N ALA A 32 -4.40 1.76 1.60
CA ALA A 32 -3.05 1.22 1.53
C ALA A 32 -2.01 2.25 1.99
N SER A 33 -2.17 3.53 1.63
CA SER A 33 -1.28 4.60 2.11
C SER A 33 -1.31 4.69 3.63
N ASP A 34 -2.50 4.64 4.24
CA ASP A 34 -2.66 4.70 5.69
C ASP A 34 -2.07 3.47 6.40
N ILE A 35 -2.31 2.26 5.88
CA ILE A 35 -1.72 1.01 6.39
C ILE A 35 -0.19 1.11 6.44
N ILE A 36 0.44 1.60 5.36
CA ILE A 36 1.90 1.70 5.28
C ILE A 36 2.44 2.75 6.25
N LEU A 37 1.82 3.91 6.34
CA LEU A 37 2.23 4.99 7.26
C LEU A 37 2.11 4.57 8.73
N ASN A 38 1.01 3.90 9.07
CA ASN A 38 0.80 3.34 10.40
C ASN A 38 1.86 2.28 10.73
N TYR A 39 2.18 1.39 9.80
CA TYR A 39 3.18 0.35 10.00
C TYR A 39 4.58 0.91 10.31
N ILE A 40 5.03 1.94 9.57
CA ILE A 40 6.34 2.55 9.80
C ILE A 40 6.35 3.51 11.01
N ASN A 41 5.17 3.83 11.55
CA ASN A 41 4.95 4.82 12.60
C ASN A 41 5.68 6.15 12.31
N LYS A 42 5.59 6.58 11.04
CA LYS A 42 6.26 7.77 10.52
C LYS A 42 5.39 8.34 9.42
N SER A 43 4.81 9.51 9.68
CA SER A 43 4.22 10.36 8.66
C SER A 43 5.05 11.63 8.53
N ASP A 44 5.33 12.00 7.29
CA ASP A 44 5.81 13.33 6.94
C ASP A 44 4.65 14.02 6.20
N PRO A 45 4.10 15.13 6.73
CA PRO A 45 2.99 15.83 6.08
C PRO A 45 3.28 16.30 4.65
N ALA A 46 4.56 16.41 4.27
CA ALA A 46 4.94 16.76 2.91
C ALA A 46 4.86 15.60 1.91
N TRP A 47 4.68 14.35 2.38
CA TRP A 47 4.63 13.18 1.51
C TRP A 47 3.32 13.08 0.74
N ASN A 48 3.45 12.92 -0.57
CA ASN A 48 2.41 12.65 -1.54
C ASN A 48 2.95 11.72 -2.64
N ASP A 49 2.20 11.57 -3.72
CA ASP A 49 2.53 10.77 -4.88
C ASP A 49 3.75 11.25 -5.70
N GLN A 50 4.29 12.44 -5.41
CA GLN A 50 5.54 12.95 -5.98
C GLN A 50 6.71 12.95 -5.01
N THR A 51 6.47 13.18 -3.72
CA THR A 51 7.52 13.46 -2.73
C THR A 51 7.83 12.28 -1.82
N ALA A 52 6.93 11.30 -1.71
CA ALA A 52 7.18 10.12 -0.89
C ALA A 52 8.39 9.32 -1.42
N PRO A 53 9.21 8.71 -0.54
CA PRO A 53 10.34 7.91 -0.99
C PRO A 53 9.88 6.77 -1.93
N PRO A 54 10.62 6.47 -3.02
CA PRO A 54 10.20 5.46 -3.99
C PRO A 54 9.90 4.07 -3.39
N LEU A 55 10.59 3.71 -2.31
CA LEU A 55 10.35 2.44 -1.61
C LEU A 55 9.02 2.44 -0.82
N ILE A 56 8.59 3.58 -0.31
CA ILE A 56 7.27 3.73 0.31
C ILE A 56 6.19 3.61 -0.77
N GLN A 57 6.37 4.28 -1.91
CA GLN A 57 5.47 4.17 -3.06
C GLN A 57 5.37 2.73 -3.56
N ALA A 58 6.49 2.02 -3.69
CA ALA A 58 6.51 0.61 -4.08
C ALA A 58 5.77 -0.30 -3.08
N ALA A 59 5.87 -0.02 -1.78
CA ALA A 59 5.15 -0.75 -0.74
C ALA A 59 3.63 -0.53 -0.83
N VAL A 60 3.19 0.71 -1.06
CA VAL A 60 1.77 1.04 -1.29
C VAL A 60 1.24 0.33 -2.54
N LEU A 61 1.99 0.38 -3.65
CA LEU A 61 1.63 -0.31 -4.89
C LEU A 61 1.49 -1.84 -4.72
N LEU A 62 2.32 -2.46 -3.88
CA LEU A 62 2.21 -3.88 -3.54
C LEU A 62 0.97 -4.14 -2.68
N GLN A 63 0.70 -3.28 -1.70
CA GLN A 63 -0.46 -3.40 -0.82
C GLN A 63 -1.78 -3.26 -1.60
N VAL A 64 -1.88 -2.29 -2.50
CA VAL A 64 -3.06 -2.14 -3.37
C VAL A 64 -3.25 -3.39 -4.24
N GLY A 65 -2.16 -3.95 -4.80
CA GLY A 65 -2.24 -5.19 -5.58
C GLY A 65 -2.73 -6.38 -4.77
N PHE A 66 -2.31 -6.47 -3.51
CA PHE A 66 -2.80 -7.48 -2.58
C PHE A 66 -4.30 -7.29 -2.31
N MET A 67 -4.76 -6.08 -1.99
CA MET A 67 -6.18 -5.80 -1.74
C MET A 67 -7.05 -6.04 -2.99
N TRP A 68 -6.55 -5.66 -4.16
CA TRP A 68 -7.22 -5.89 -5.44
C TRP A 68 -7.43 -7.37 -5.73
N ALA A 69 -6.41 -8.20 -5.49
CA ALA A 69 -6.46 -9.64 -5.74
C ALA A 69 -7.22 -10.44 -4.67
N ASN A 70 -7.49 -9.86 -3.50
CA ASN A 70 -8.03 -10.57 -2.34
C ASN A 70 -9.29 -9.88 -1.80
N ARG A 71 -10.36 -9.84 -2.61
CA ARG A 71 -11.61 -9.12 -2.31
C ARG A 71 -12.67 -9.94 -1.55
N GLY A 72 -12.38 -11.20 -1.22
CA GLY A 72 -13.27 -12.05 -0.41
C GLY A 72 -13.20 -13.54 -0.72
N ASP A 73 -12.48 -13.95 -1.76
CA ASP A 73 -12.27 -15.32 -2.23
C ASP A 73 -10.84 -15.84 -2.02
N ALA A 74 -10.01 -15.02 -1.37
CA ALA A 74 -8.62 -15.34 -1.08
C ALA A 74 -8.51 -16.60 -0.24
N ASP A 75 -7.72 -17.58 -0.70
CA ASP A 75 -7.39 -18.76 0.09
C ASP A 75 -6.69 -18.30 1.38
N PRO A 76 -7.23 -18.64 2.57
CA PRO A 76 -6.62 -18.29 3.86
C PRO A 76 -5.15 -18.72 3.99
N LEU A 77 -4.72 -19.72 3.20
CA LEU A 77 -3.32 -20.15 3.13
C LEU A 77 -2.37 -19.05 2.63
N TYR A 78 -2.86 -18.13 1.81
CA TYR A 78 -2.10 -16.99 1.28
C TYR A 78 -2.45 -15.67 1.97
N ALA A 79 -3.35 -15.69 2.95
CA ALA A 79 -3.55 -14.55 3.82
C ALA A 79 -2.24 -14.28 4.59
N PRO A 80 -1.85 -13.00 4.76
CA PRO A 80 -0.77 -12.66 5.66
C PRO A 80 -1.04 -13.24 7.03
N ALA A 81 -0.01 -13.79 7.67
CA ALA A 81 -0.14 -14.30 9.04
C ALA A 81 -0.74 -13.21 9.94
N ASP A 82 -1.88 -13.50 10.56
CA ASP A 82 -2.58 -12.77 11.62
C ASP A 82 -2.27 -11.26 11.70
N GLY A 83 -2.86 -10.47 10.80
CA GLY A 83 -2.90 -9.01 10.90
C GLY A 83 -1.61 -8.28 10.52
N TYR A 84 -0.59 -8.98 10.00
CA TYR A 84 0.64 -8.36 9.53
C TYR A 84 0.61 -8.04 8.03
N LEU A 85 1.39 -7.04 7.62
CA LEU A 85 1.71 -6.81 6.20
C LEU A 85 2.50 -8.00 5.63
N ASP A 86 2.32 -8.29 4.35
CA ASP A 86 3.08 -9.30 3.63
C ASP A 86 4.60 -9.12 3.85
N ARG A 87 5.34 -10.23 4.00
CA ARG A 87 6.77 -10.21 4.32
C ARG A 87 7.61 -9.40 3.32
N ARG A 88 7.21 -9.36 2.05
CA ARG A 88 7.87 -8.55 1.01
C ARG A 88 7.71 -7.06 1.30
N ILE A 89 6.52 -6.65 1.73
CA ILE A 89 6.22 -5.26 2.10
C ILE A 89 7.02 -4.90 3.36
N THR A 90 6.98 -5.73 4.41
CA THR A 90 7.71 -5.44 5.65
C THR A 90 9.23 -5.40 5.45
N SER A 91 9.77 -6.22 4.55
CA SER A 91 11.19 -6.21 4.17
C SER A 91 11.61 -4.89 3.50
N ILE A 92 10.76 -4.31 2.65
CA ILE A 92 11.00 -2.99 2.02
C ILE A 92 11.01 -1.89 3.09
N LEU A 93 10.05 -1.95 4.00
CA LEU A 93 9.79 -0.92 5.01
C LEU A 93 10.74 -0.98 6.22
N TYR A 94 11.50 -2.06 6.40
CA TYR A 94 12.35 -2.27 7.58
C TYR A 94 13.26 -1.07 7.89
N ARG A 95 13.85 -0.46 6.87
CA ARG A 95 14.74 0.72 7.02
C ARG A 95 14.03 2.02 7.41
N TYR A 96 12.72 2.10 7.20
CA TYR A 96 11.90 3.29 7.45
C TYR A 96 11.18 3.23 8.80
N ARG A 97 11.10 2.05 9.39
CA ARG A 97 10.46 1.83 10.68
C ARG A 97 11.21 2.59 11.76
N LYS A 98 10.52 3.49 12.47
CA LYS A 98 11.03 3.97 13.76
C LYS A 98 10.78 2.87 14.79
N PRO A 99 11.81 2.31 15.46
CA PRO A 99 11.56 1.41 16.58
C PRO A 99 10.78 2.18 17.64
N VAL A 100 9.67 1.61 18.11
CA VAL A 100 8.98 2.13 19.29
C VAL A 100 9.90 1.79 20.46
N LEU A 101 10.63 2.79 20.96
CA LEU A 101 11.32 2.65 22.24
C LEU A 101 10.22 2.52 23.29
N ALA A 102 10.15 1.36 23.94
CA ALA A 102 9.29 1.11 25.09
C ALA A 102 9.72 1.96 26.29
#